data_AF-A0A3C0M792-F1
#
_entry.id   AF-A0A3C0M792-F1
#
_cell.length_a   1.000
_cell.length_b   1.000
_cell.length_c   1.000
_cell.angle_alpha   90.00
_cell.angle_beta   90.00
_cell.angle_gamma   90.00
#
_symmetry.space_group_name_H-M   'P 1'
#
loop_
_entity.id
_entity.type
_entity.pdbx_description
1 polymer ?
#
loop_
_entity_poly.entity_id
_entity_poly.type
_entity_poly.pdbx_seq_one_letter_code
_entity_poly.pdbx_strand_id
1 'polypeptide(L)' 'PIVERVWQSGEPLYIHGWLYGVEDGLIRDMRCTVSSLEARDALP' A
#
# COMPACT_ATOMS: atom_id res chain seq x y z
N PRO A 1 -1.66 14.29 -6.35
CA PRO A 1 -0.72 13.25 -6.80
C PRO A 1 -1.46 12.11 -7.53
N ILE A 2 -0.78 11.29 -8.34
CA ILE A 2 -1.43 10.33 -9.28
C ILE A 2 -2.31 9.30 -8.56
N VAL A 3 -1.82 8.68 -7.50
CA VAL A 3 -2.55 7.65 -6.72
C VAL A 3 -3.87 8.19 -6.15
N GLU A 4 -3.83 9.36 -5.51
CA GLU A 4 -5.03 9.96 -4.92
C GLU A 4 -6.09 10.26 -5.98
N ARG A 5 -5.67 10.68 -7.18
CA ARG A 5 -6.61 10.92 -8.29
C ARG A 5 -7.32 9.64 -8.72
N VAL A 6 -6.62 8.51 -8.76
CA VAL A 6 -7.19 7.19 -9.12
C VAL A 6 -8.21 6.73 -8.08
N TRP A 7 -7.90 6.89 -6.78
CA TRP A 7 -8.86 6.60 -5.72
C TRP A 7 -10.07 7.55 -5.78
N GLN A 8 -9.85 8.84 -6.05
CA GLN A 8 -10.94 9.82 -6.22
C GLN A 8 -11.81 9.54 -7.46
N SER A 9 -11.25 8.96 -8.52
CA SER A 9 -12.01 8.56 -9.70
C SER A 9 -12.77 7.23 -9.51
N GLY A 10 -12.68 6.60 -8.34
CA GLY A 10 -13.35 5.34 -8.04
C GLY A 10 -12.75 4.12 -8.74
N GLU A 11 -11.57 4.28 -9.34
CA GLU A 11 -10.86 3.18 -10.00
C GLU A 11 -10.16 2.31 -8.94
N PRO A 12 -10.24 0.97 -9.05
CA PRO A 12 -9.64 0.07 -8.08
C PRO A 12 -8.11 0.10 -8.17
N LEU A 13 -7.47 0.56 -7.09
CA LEU A 13 -6.01 0.60 -6.96
C LEU A 13 -5.59 0.18 -5.55
N TYR A 14 -4.64 -0.74 -5.45
CA TYR A 14 -4.13 -1.27 -4.19
C TYR A 14 -2.62 -1.07 -4.10
N ILE A 15 -2.15 -0.59 -2.94
CA ILE A 15 -0.74 -0.42 -2.64
C ILE A 15 -0.37 -1.45 -1.56
N HIS A 16 0.68 -2.24 -1.81
CA HIS A 16 1.20 -3.24 -0.88
C HIS A 16 2.62 -2.86 -0.47
N GLY A 17 2.96 -3.06 0.79
CA GLY A 17 4.31 -2.85 1.31
C GLY A 17 4.97 -4.17 1.68
N TRP A 18 6.11 -4.45 1.07
CA TRP A 18 6.93 -5.63 1.36
C TRP A 18 8.32 -5.19 1.81
N LEU A 19 8.94 -6.00 2.65
CA LEU A 19 10.34 -5.87 3.03
C LEU A 19 11.07 -7.19 2.76
N TYR A 20 12.38 -7.17 2.62
CA TYR A 20 13.17 -8.40 2.54
C TYR A 20 14.43 -8.30 3.40
N GLY A 21 14.88 -9.44 3.91
CA GLY A 21 16.15 -9.53 4.62
C GLY A 21 17.30 -9.58 3.63
N VAL A 22 18.34 -8.75 3.82
CA VAL A 22 19.55 -8.81 2.98
C VAL A 22 20.32 -10.11 3.24
N GLU A 23 20.23 -10.64 4.46
CA GLU A 23 20.92 -11.87 4.89
C GLU A 23 20.29 -13.15 4.33
N ASP A 24 18.96 -13.23 4.24
CA ASP A 24 18.21 -14.45 3.91
C ASP A 24 17.42 -14.33 2.60
N GLY A 25 17.29 -13.12 2.04
CA GLY A 25 16.53 -12.84 0.82
C GLY A 25 15.02 -13.07 0.96
N LEU A 26 14.51 -13.31 2.17
CA LEU A 26 13.11 -13.67 2.36
C LEU A 26 12.22 -12.42 2.37
N ILE A 27 11.23 -12.42 1.48
CA ILE A 27 10.21 -11.37 1.42
C ILE A 27 9.20 -11.57 2.56
N ARG A 28 8.87 -10.48 3.24
CA ARG A 28 7.88 -10.42 4.31
C ARG A 28 6.84 -9.36 3.96
N ASP A 29 5.57 -9.76 4.01
CA ASP A 29 4.45 -8.85 3.85
C ASP A 29 4.28 -8.00 5.13
N MET A 30 4.25 -6.68 4.98
CA MET A 30 4.06 -5.75 6.09
C MET A 30 2.60 -5.59 6.50
N ARG A 31 1.66 -6.20 5.77
CA ARG A 31 0.21 -6.14 6.03
C ARG A 31 -0.33 -4.70 6.06
N CYS A 32 0.31 -3.79 5.34
CA CYS A 32 -0.04 -2.37 5.25
C CYS A 32 -0.74 -2.05 3.93
N THR A 33 -1.59 -2.94 3.44
CA THR A 33 -2.27 -2.74 2.16
C THR A 33 -3.26 -1.58 2.26
N VAL A 34 -3.16 -0.62 1.34
CA VAL A 34 -4.03 0.56 1.26
C VAL A 34 -4.73 0.60 -0.08
N SER A 35 -6.04 0.86 -0.06
CA SER A 35 -6.89 0.87 -1.27
C SER A 35 -7.75 2.13 -1.41
N SER A 36 -7.66 3.09 -0.49
CA SER A 36 -8.44 4.32 -0.54
C SER A 36 -7.80 5.44 0.29
N LEU A 37 -8.33 6.65 0.18
CA LEU A 37 -7.92 7.79 0.99
C LEU A 37 -8.22 7.54 2.48
N GLU A 38 -9.39 6.97 2.78
CA GLU A 38 -9.79 6.64 4.16
C GLU A 38 -8.85 5.60 4.77
N ALA A 39 -8.50 4.56 4.00
CA ALA A 39 -7.56 3.54 4.46
C ALA A 39 -6.16 4.09 4.71
N ARG A 40 -5.71 5.07 3.89
CA ARG A 40 -4.44 5.77 4.09
C ARG A 40 -4.48 6.62 5.35
N ASP A 41 -5.55 7.40 5.53
CA ASP A 41 -5.68 8.36 6.63
C ASP A 41 -5.90 7.65 7.98
N ALA A 42 -6.31 6.38 7.97
CA ALA A 42 -6.41 5.51 9.13
C ALA A 42 -5.09 4.82 9.52
N LEU A 43 -4.01 5.01 8.76
CA LEU A 43 -2.69 4.50 9.14
C LEU A 43 -2.16 5.26 10.37
N PRO A 44 -1.58 4.55 11.35
CA PRO A 44 -1.01 5.15 12.57
C PRO A 44 0.24 5.99 12.31
#